data_AF-A0A7V1V0R3-F1
#
_entry.id   AF-A0A7V1V0R3-F1
#
_cell.length_a   1.000
_cell.length_b   1.000
_cell.length_c   1.000
_cell.angle_alpha   90.00
_cell.angle_beta   90.00
_cell.angle_gamma   90.00
#
_symmetry.space_group_name_H-M   'P 1'
#
loop_
_entity.id
_entity.type
_entity.pdbx_description
1 polymer ?
#
loop_
_entity_poly.entity_id
_entity_poly.type
_entity_poly.pdbx_seq_one_letter_code
_entity_poly.pdbx_strand_id
1 'polypeptide(L)'
;MKPVRHLGKLAGRVIVGSVAVFLHVSVAVAQPPTDSGATTESSCNFGMEKGERLQSCTIPVPAGCVVANFPGSTRPWTSMSKGGATTCRFDESRSDWKTKVTGTCGRCRSGHCSARFAVMLDCSKK
;
A
#
# COMPACT_ATOMS: atom_id res chain seq x y z
N MET A 1 64.11 -21.42 2.34
CA MET A 1 63.42 -21.94 1.14
C MET A 1 63.00 -20.77 0.26
N LYS A 2 63.55 -20.67 -0.96
CA LYS A 2 63.09 -19.83 -2.09
C LYS A 2 62.06 -20.65 -2.90
N PRO A 3 61.08 -20.03 -3.61
CA PRO A 3 61.34 -19.36 -4.90
C PRO A 3 60.62 -18.00 -5.03
N VAL A 4 61.30 -16.90 -5.33
CA VAL A 4 61.51 -16.35 -6.69
C VAL A 4 60.39 -16.69 -7.67
N ARG A 5 59.49 -15.74 -7.93
CA ARG A 5 58.69 -15.72 -9.15
C ARG A 5 59.09 -14.49 -9.96
N HIS A 6 59.76 -14.76 -11.07
CA HIS A 6 59.84 -13.87 -12.21
C HIS A 6 58.41 -13.59 -12.71
N LEU A 7 58.11 -12.32 -13.00
CA LEU A 7 57.02 -12.00 -13.91
C LEU A 7 57.56 -11.06 -14.98
N GLY A 8 57.70 -11.64 -16.17
CA GLY A 8 58.25 -11.00 -17.36
C GLY A 8 57.35 -9.88 -17.89
N LYS A 9 58.02 -8.93 -18.52
CA LYS A 9 57.46 -7.89 -19.39
C LYS A 9 56.94 -8.57 -20.67
N LEU A 10 55.67 -8.44 -21.00
CA LEU A 10 55.19 -8.63 -22.38
C LEU A 10 54.31 -7.46 -22.78
N ALA A 11 54.79 -6.73 -23.79
CA ALA A 11 54.04 -5.79 -24.59
C ALA A 11 53.08 -6.54 -25.52
N GLY A 12 51.90 -5.99 -25.80
CA GLY A 12 51.03 -6.58 -26.84
C GLY A 12 49.60 -6.07 -26.89
N ARG A 13 49.41 -5.01 -27.68
CA ARG A 13 48.28 -4.71 -28.59
C ARG A 13 46.83 -4.90 -28.08
N VAL A 14 46.13 -3.76 -28.04
CA VAL A 14 44.67 -3.63 -27.94
C VAL A 14 44.02 -4.34 -29.13
N ILE A 15 43.23 -5.38 -28.87
CA ILE A 15 42.32 -5.98 -29.84
C ILE A 15 40.97 -5.28 -29.68
N VAL A 16 40.61 -4.46 -30.67
CA VAL A 16 39.27 -3.91 -30.84
C VAL A 16 38.36 -5.07 -31.27
N GLY A 17 37.60 -5.62 -30.33
CA GLY A 17 36.56 -6.61 -30.59
C GLY A 17 35.18 -5.97 -30.48
N SER A 18 34.53 -5.73 -31.61
CA SER A 18 33.16 -5.21 -31.69
C SER A 18 32.18 -6.19 -31.05
N VAL A 19 31.65 -5.83 -29.87
CA VAL A 19 30.50 -6.52 -29.28
C VAL A 19 29.24 -6.00 -29.97
N ALA A 20 28.67 -6.81 -30.86
CA ALA A 20 27.33 -6.55 -31.40
C ALA A 20 26.31 -6.74 -30.27
N VAL A 21 25.90 -5.63 -29.66
CA VAL A 21 24.83 -5.59 -28.66
C VAL A 21 23.51 -5.80 -29.39
N PHE A 22 22.97 -7.01 -29.35
CA PHE A 22 21.59 -7.26 -29.76
C PHE A 22 20.66 -6.61 -28.73
N LEU A 23 20.19 -5.39 -29.04
CA LEU A 23 19.10 -4.73 -28.33
C LEU A 23 17.83 -5.59 -28.44
N HIS A 24 17.58 -6.43 -27.45
CA HIS A 24 16.29 -7.08 -27.27
C HIS A 24 15.32 -6.01 -26.78
N VAL A 25 14.57 -5.42 -27.70
CA VAL A 25 13.41 -4.59 -27.35
C VAL A 25 12.35 -5.55 -26.82
N SER A 26 12.33 -5.73 -25.51
CA SER A 26 11.19 -6.32 -24.82
C SER A 26 10.03 -5.35 -24.95
N VAL A 27 9.16 -5.57 -25.94
CA VAL A 27 7.85 -4.92 -25.99
C VAL A 27 7.06 -5.48 -24.81
N ALA A 28 7.03 -4.73 -23.71
CA ALA A 28 6.16 -5.01 -22.59
C ALA A 28 4.71 -4.79 -23.06
N VAL A 29 4.06 -5.87 -23.49
CA VAL A 29 2.61 -5.87 -23.73
C VAL A 29 1.96 -5.77 -22.35
N ALA A 30 1.50 -4.56 -22.00
CA ALA A 30 0.66 -4.37 -20.83
C ALA A 30 -0.61 -5.19 -21.05
N GLN A 31 -0.84 -6.18 -20.18
CA GLN A 31 -2.07 -6.95 -20.21
C GLN A 31 -3.25 -5.99 -19.94
N PRO A 32 -4.38 -6.11 -20.67
CA PRO A 32 -5.56 -5.32 -20.35
C PRO A 32 -5.92 -5.62 -18.89
N PRO A 33 -6.28 -4.60 -18.08
CA PRO A 33 -6.69 -4.84 -16.71
C PRO A 33 -7.83 -5.87 -16.76
N THR A 34 -7.61 -7.01 -16.13
CA THR A 34 -8.67 -7.96 -15.85
C THR A 34 -9.79 -7.18 -15.17
N ASP A 35 -11.04 -7.49 -15.52
CA ASP A 35 -12.29 -6.80 -15.18
C ASP A 35 -12.54 -6.70 -13.66
N SER A 36 -11.62 -6.03 -12.98
CA SER A 36 -11.66 -5.62 -11.60
C SER A 36 -12.37 -4.29 -11.65
N GLY A 37 -13.69 -4.31 -11.45
CA GLY A 37 -14.49 -3.09 -11.39
C GLY A 37 -13.74 -2.02 -10.60
N ALA A 38 -13.53 -0.86 -11.24
CA ALA A 38 -12.64 0.17 -10.72
C ALA A 38 -13.11 0.61 -9.33
N THR A 39 -12.41 0.15 -8.30
CA THR A 39 -12.69 0.55 -6.92
C THR A 39 -11.73 1.66 -6.51
N THR A 40 -12.24 2.67 -5.83
CA THR A 40 -11.46 3.82 -5.35
C THR A 40 -11.26 3.73 -3.84
N GLU A 41 -10.04 3.88 -3.35
CA GLU A 41 -9.80 3.92 -1.90
C GLU A 41 -10.23 5.27 -1.32
N SER A 42 -11.04 5.25 -0.26
CA SER A 42 -11.35 6.41 0.57
C SER A 42 -10.89 6.14 2.01
N SER A 43 -10.32 7.13 2.68
CA SER A 43 -9.68 6.93 3.99
C SER A 43 -9.76 8.14 4.91
N CYS A 44 -9.60 7.89 6.21
CA CYS A 44 -9.40 8.92 7.23
C CYS A 44 -8.26 8.52 8.16
N ASN A 45 -7.54 9.51 8.69
CA ASN A 45 -6.41 9.30 9.59
C ASN A 45 -6.38 10.33 10.71
N PHE A 46 -5.80 9.96 11.84
CA PHE A 46 -5.55 10.87 12.96
C PHE A 46 -4.35 10.42 13.80
N GLY A 47 -3.80 11.36 14.56
CA GLY A 47 -2.79 11.13 15.58
C GLY A 47 -3.39 11.24 16.98
N MET A 48 -2.69 10.70 17.98
CA MET A 48 -3.01 10.85 19.40
C MET A 48 -1.73 10.98 20.21
N GLU A 49 -1.77 11.84 21.23
CA GLU A 49 -0.74 11.92 22.26
C GLU A 49 -1.00 10.91 23.40
N LYS A 50 0.04 10.63 24.18
CA LYS A 50 -0.06 9.72 25.34
C LYS A 50 -1.19 10.13 26.28
N GLY A 51 -2.10 9.19 26.54
CA GLY A 51 -3.21 9.38 27.46
C GLY A 51 -4.49 9.93 26.83
N GLU A 52 -4.44 10.46 25.61
CA GLU A 52 -5.64 10.81 24.84
C GLU A 52 -6.52 9.59 24.63
N ARG A 53 -7.84 9.81 24.63
CA ARG A 53 -8.85 8.74 24.59
C ARG A 53 -9.85 8.99 23.48
N LEU A 54 -10.43 7.89 22.98
CA LEU A 54 -11.68 7.87 22.22
C LEU A 54 -11.69 8.79 20.99
N GLN A 55 -10.57 8.81 20.26
CA GLN A 55 -10.55 9.47 18.96
C GLN A 55 -11.33 8.65 17.93
N SER A 56 -12.00 9.34 17.03
CA SER A 56 -12.69 8.73 15.89
C SER A 56 -12.57 9.61 14.66
N CYS A 57 -12.59 8.98 13.49
CA CYS A 57 -12.73 9.68 12.23
C CYS A 57 -13.80 9.00 11.36
N THR A 58 -14.33 9.77 10.42
CA THR A 58 -15.37 9.31 9.50
C THR A 58 -14.83 9.32 8.08
N ILE A 59 -15.04 8.22 7.37
CA ILE A 59 -14.84 8.11 5.94
C ILE A 59 -16.20 8.36 5.27
N PRO A 60 -16.36 9.45 4.51
CA PRO A 60 -17.59 9.69 3.77
C PRO A 60 -17.69 8.71 2.59
N VAL A 61 -18.89 8.20 2.36
CA VAL A 61 -19.27 7.45 1.15
C VAL A 61 -20.05 8.41 0.25
N PRO A 62 -19.50 8.84 -0.89
CA PRO A 62 -20.19 9.76 -1.79
C PRO A 62 -21.49 9.18 -2.34
N ALA A 63 -22.46 10.05 -2.66
CA ALA A 63 -23.69 9.63 -3.31
C ALA A 63 -23.41 8.91 -4.64
N GLY A 64 -24.11 7.81 -4.90
CA GLY A 64 -23.87 6.95 -6.07
C GLY A 64 -22.69 5.98 -5.93
N CYS A 65 -22.01 5.97 -4.79
CA CYS A 65 -21.01 4.97 -4.45
C CYS A 65 -21.53 4.01 -3.37
N VAL A 66 -20.96 2.82 -3.32
CA VAL A 66 -21.15 1.85 -2.23
C VAL A 66 -19.80 1.35 -1.72
N VAL A 67 -19.72 0.91 -0.47
CA VAL A 67 -18.53 0.19 0.01
C VAL A 67 -18.46 -1.14 -0.75
N ALA A 68 -17.36 -1.35 -1.46
CA ALA A 68 -17.12 -2.58 -2.19
C ALA A 68 -16.88 -3.74 -1.22
N ASN A 69 -17.16 -4.95 -1.67
CA ASN A 69 -16.80 -6.16 -0.94
C ASN A 69 -15.50 -6.76 -1.49
N PHE A 70 -14.81 -7.56 -0.68
CA PHE A 70 -13.74 -8.41 -1.20
C PHE A 70 -14.29 -9.31 -2.32
N PRO A 71 -13.55 -9.50 -3.43
CA PRO A 71 -13.98 -10.36 -4.53
C PRO A 71 -14.40 -11.76 -4.04
N GLY A 72 -15.59 -12.21 -4.43
CA GLY A 72 -16.15 -13.49 -4.00
C GLY A 72 -16.65 -13.55 -2.55
N SER A 73 -16.79 -12.41 -1.86
CA SER A 73 -17.24 -12.33 -0.48
C SER A 73 -18.34 -11.28 -0.29
N THR A 74 -19.08 -11.40 0.81
CA THR A 74 -19.99 -10.35 1.31
C THR A 74 -19.32 -9.44 2.33
N ARG A 75 -18.05 -9.69 2.66
CA ARG A 75 -17.30 -8.86 3.61
C ARG A 75 -16.90 -7.54 2.96
N PRO A 76 -17.18 -6.39 3.61
CA PRO A 76 -16.70 -5.09 3.16
C PRO A 76 -15.18 -5.11 2.96
N TRP A 77 -14.74 -4.47 1.89
CA TRP A 77 -13.33 -4.28 1.60
C TRP A 77 -12.80 -3.10 2.40
N THR A 78 -12.43 -3.40 3.63
CA THR A 78 -11.91 -2.43 4.61
C THR A 78 -10.45 -2.70 4.93
N SER A 79 -9.70 -1.65 5.27
CA SER A 79 -8.36 -1.75 5.83
C SER A 79 -8.22 -0.82 7.03
N MET A 80 -7.43 -1.24 8.02
CA MET A 80 -7.12 -0.46 9.22
C MET A 80 -5.66 -0.66 9.59
N SER A 81 -4.93 0.44 9.76
CA SER A 81 -3.56 0.42 10.27
C SER A 81 -3.44 1.33 11.49
N LYS A 82 -2.49 1.01 12.37
CA LYS A 82 -2.23 1.77 13.59
C LYS A 82 -0.75 1.83 13.93
N GLY A 83 -0.32 2.96 14.48
CA GLY A 83 1.00 3.17 15.08
C GLY A 83 0.90 3.30 16.60
N GLY A 84 1.91 2.81 17.31
CA GLY A 84 1.98 2.90 18.77
C GLY A 84 1.04 1.95 19.53
N ALA A 85 0.99 2.14 20.84
CA ALA A 85 0.25 1.29 21.76
C ALA A 85 -1.19 1.81 21.94
N THR A 86 -2.05 1.54 20.95
CA THR A 86 -3.50 1.77 21.00
C THR A 86 -4.26 0.59 20.37
N THR A 87 -5.56 0.50 20.64
CA THR A 87 -6.49 -0.44 20.01
C THR A 87 -7.46 0.33 19.14
N CYS A 88 -7.68 -0.13 17.91
CA CYS A 88 -8.52 0.53 16.92
C CYS A 88 -9.50 -0.48 16.32
N ARG A 89 -10.65 0.01 15.85
CA ARG A 89 -11.71 -0.79 15.21
C ARG A 89 -12.64 0.09 14.38
N PHE A 90 -13.30 -0.50 13.40
CA PHE A 90 -14.50 0.09 12.82
C PHE A 90 -15.62 0.07 13.87
N ASP A 91 -16.35 1.17 13.98
CA ASP A 91 -17.46 1.35 14.91
C ASP A 91 -18.78 1.07 14.18
N GLU A 92 -19.23 -0.19 14.26
CA GLU A 92 -20.45 -0.64 13.62
C GLU A 92 -21.69 0.12 14.07
N SER A 93 -21.71 0.59 15.33
CA SER A 93 -22.86 1.33 15.87
C SER A 93 -22.99 2.74 15.29
N ARG A 94 -21.87 3.32 14.82
CA ARG A 94 -21.80 4.67 14.23
C ARG A 94 -21.56 4.65 12.72
N SER A 95 -21.56 3.48 12.11
CA SER A 95 -21.39 3.28 10.67
C SER A 95 -22.71 2.82 10.07
N ASP A 96 -23.17 3.50 9.01
CA ASP A 96 -24.33 3.04 8.24
C ASP A 96 -23.93 2.35 6.93
N TRP A 97 -22.62 2.32 6.62
CA TRP A 97 -21.99 1.68 5.46
C TRP A 97 -22.53 2.13 4.09
N LYS A 98 -23.43 3.11 4.07
CA LYS A 98 -24.07 3.68 2.88
C LYS A 98 -23.62 5.10 2.64
N THR A 99 -23.46 5.87 3.70
CA THR A 99 -23.11 7.29 3.68
C THR A 99 -21.86 7.58 4.49
N LYS A 100 -21.60 6.79 5.53
CA LYS A 100 -20.43 6.97 6.38
C LYS A 100 -19.95 5.67 7.03
N VAL A 101 -18.63 5.59 7.16
CA VAL A 101 -17.94 4.54 7.91
C VAL A 101 -17.08 5.20 8.99
N THR A 102 -17.26 4.80 10.24
CA THR A 102 -16.59 5.41 11.39
C THR A 102 -15.51 4.47 11.92
N GLY A 103 -14.28 4.97 12.00
CA GLY A 103 -13.17 4.33 12.72
C GLY A 103 -13.01 4.93 14.10
N THR A 104 -12.67 4.12 15.11
CA THR A 104 -12.38 4.61 16.46
C THR A 104 -11.19 3.90 17.08
N CYS A 105 -10.45 4.63 17.91
CA CYS A 105 -9.38 4.08 18.72
C CYS A 105 -9.59 4.37 20.21
N GLY A 106 -9.13 3.43 21.03
CA GLY A 106 -9.05 3.57 22.47
C GLY A 106 -7.93 4.50 22.91
N ARG A 107 -7.54 4.40 24.18
CA ARG A 107 -6.49 5.24 24.76
C ARG A 107 -5.12 4.98 24.12
N CYS A 108 -4.37 6.04 23.81
CA CYS A 108 -2.95 5.92 23.46
C CYS A 108 -2.07 5.69 24.71
N ARG A 109 -1.24 4.64 24.68
CA ARG A 109 -0.34 4.25 25.79
C ARG A 109 1.15 4.52 25.51
N SER A 110 1.53 4.76 24.25
CA SER A 110 2.87 5.20 23.85
C SER A 110 2.95 6.74 23.82
N GLY A 111 4.14 7.30 23.58
CA GLY A 111 4.33 8.75 23.42
C GLY A 111 3.39 9.33 22.36
N HIS A 112 3.40 8.72 21.17
CA HIS A 112 2.48 9.02 20.08
C HIS A 112 1.79 7.74 19.60
N CYS A 113 0.56 7.89 19.11
CA CYS A 113 -0.17 6.87 18.38
C CYS A 113 -0.74 7.48 17.10
N SER A 114 -1.02 6.63 16.12
CA SER A 114 -1.69 7.03 14.88
C SER A 114 -2.65 5.94 14.42
N ALA A 115 -3.63 6.32 13.62
CA ALA A 115 -4.54 5.39 12.98
C ALA A 115 -4.91 5.86 11.58
N ARG A 116 -5.11 4.88 10.68
CA ARG A 116 -5.73 5.06 9.37
C ARG A 116 -6.82 4.02 9.21
N PHE A 117 -7.98 4.45 8.76
CA PHE A 117 -9.08 3.60 8.34
C PHE A 117 -9.33 3.85 6.86
N ALA A 118 -9.55 2.81 6.08
CA ALA A 118 -9.82 2.89 4.65
C ALA A 118 -10.90 1.91 4.22
N VAL A 119 -11.65 2.29 3.19
CA VAL A 119 -12.60 1.43 2.48
C VAL A 119 -12.39 1.56 0.99
N MET A 120 -12.58 0.47 0.26
CA MET A 120 -12.71 0.53 -1.20
C MET A 120 -14.15 0.86 -1.54
N LEU A 121 -14.34 1.82 -2.44
CA LEU A 121 -15.64 2.25 -2.94
C LEU A 121 -15.84 1.78 -4.37
N ASP A 122 -17.00 1.21 -4.65
CA ASP A 122 -17.48 0.98 -6.02
C ASP A 122 -18.46 2.10 -6.38
N CYS A 123 -18.04 2.95 -7.31
CA CYS A 123 -18.83 4.07 -7.85
C CYS A 123 -19.24 3.83 -9.31
N SER A 124 -19.11 2.61 -9.81
CA SER A 124 -19.48 2.24 -11.19
C SER A 124 -21.00 2.13 -11.36
N LYS A 125 -21.74 1.95 -10.25
CA LYS A 125 -23.21 1.92 -10.20
C LYS A 125 -23.81 3.32 -10.28
N LYS A 126 -23.51 4.05 -11.35
CA LYS A 126 -24.18 5.30 -11.71
C LYS A 126 -25.42 5.03 -12.53
#